data_AF-A0AAN7IQ97-F1
#
_entry.id   AF-A0AAN7IQ97-F1
#
_cell.length_a   1.000
_cell.length_b   1.000
_cell.length_c   1.000
_cell.angle_alpha   90.00
_cell.angle_beta   90.00
_cell.angle_gamma   90.00
#
_symmetry.space_group_name_H-M   'P 1'
#
loop_
_entity.id
_entity.type
_entity.pdbx_description
1 polymer ?
#
loop_
_entity_poly.entity_id
_entity_poly.type
_entity_poly.pdbx_seq_one_letter_code
_entity_poly.pdbx_strand_id
1 'polypeptide(L)'
;MGPRKCEVCNEALSKYKCPSCLVPYCSLVCFKKHKEIPCAKPVSSEEKSTPVPESLVERPLTAEQPGDVLQKLQLEAIASSSEIRDALKDGNLQKLIYNIDGSPDAENELDKAMGVEEFRTFTEKILSAASASSQL
;
A
#
# COMPACT_ATOMS: atom_id res chain seq x y z
N MET A 1 13.87 -24.19 -12.37
CA MET A 1 12.86 -24.35 -11.31
C MET A 1 12.95 -25.77 -10.76
N GLY A 2 13.44 -25.96 -9.53
CA GLY A 2 13.60 -27.29 -8.93
C GLY A 2 12.27 -28.00 -8.64
N PRO A 3 12.27 -29.33 -8.41
CA PRO A 3 11.07 -30.07 -8.07
C PRO A 3 10.50 -29.57 -6.74
N ARG A 4 9.26 -29.06 -6.75
CA ARG A 4 8.55 -28.61 -5.54
C ARG A 4 7.90 -29.81 -4.84
N LYS A 5 7.65 -29.70 -3.53
CA LYS A 5 6.85 -30.69 -2.80
C LYS A 5 5.37 -30.49 -3.13
N CYS A 6 4.58 -31.55 -2.96
CA CYS A 6 3.13 -31.45 -3.04
C CYS A 6 2.61 -30.58 -1.90
N GLU A 7 1.88 -29.51 -2.19
CA GLU A 7 1.32 -28.62 -1.17
C GLU A 7 0.01 -29.14 -0.57
N VAL A 8 -0.50 -30.26 -1.07
CA VAL A 8 -1.70 -30.93 -0.53
C VAL A 8 -1.35 -31.89 0.61
N CYS A 9 -0.30 -32.71 0.44
CA CYS A 9 0.12 -33.68 1.47
C CYS A 9 1.47 -33.36 2.11
N ASN A 10 2.29 -32.48 1.52
CA ASN A 10 3.65 -32.12 1.98
C ASN A 10 4.67 -33.27 2.11
N GLU A 11 4.29 -34.50 1.74
CA GLU A 11 5.10 -35.71 1.90
C GLU A 11 5.90 -36.08 0.63
N ALA A 12 5.28 -35.94 -0.54
CA ALA A 12 5.86 -36.38 -1.81
C ALA A 12 6.23 -35.21 -2.73
N LEU A 13 7.17 -35.44 -3.64
CA LEU A 13 7.48 -34.49 -4.72
C LEU A 13 6.26 -34.31 -5.63
N SER A 14 6.03 -33.07 -6.04
CA SER A 14 4.94 -32.73 -6.95
C SER A 14 5.24 -33.26 -8.36
N LYS A 15 4.26 -33.93 -8.94
CA LYS A 15 4.31 -34.43 -10.33
C LYS A 15 3.47 -33.57 -11.28
N TYR A 16 2.48 -32.87 -10.74
CA TYR A 16 1.48 -32.13 -11.51
C TYR A 16 1.17 -30.79 -10.84
N LYS A 17 0.44 -29.92 -11.54
CA LYS A 17 -0.04 -28.62 -11.03
C LYS A 17 -1.53 -28.47 -11.32
N CYS A 18 -2.26 -27.82 -10.41
CA CYS A 18 -3.67 -27.53 -10.62
C CYS A 18 -3.85 -26.48 -11.75
N PRO A 19 -4.73 -26.69 -12.75
CA PRO A 19 -4.94 -25.69 -13.80
C PRO A 19 -5.62 -24.40 -13.30
N SER A 20 -6.32 -24.47 -12.17
CA SER A 20 -7.07 -23.34 -11.60
C SER A 20 -6.21 -22.45 -10.70
N CYS A 21 -5.30 -23.05 -9.91
CA CYS A 21 -4.52 -22.32 -8.90
C CYS A 21 -3.02 -22.62 -8.95
N LEU A 22 -2.54 -23.39 -9.93
CA LEU A 22 -1.13 -23.75 -10.11
C LEU A 22 -0.45 -24.48 -8.93
N VAL A 23 -1.21 -24.81 -7.88
CA VAL A 23 -0.72 -25.53 -6.70
C VAL A 23 -0.12 -26.88 -7.12
N PRO A 24 1.15 -27.15 -6.78
CA PRO A 24 1.84 -28.41 -7.08
C PRO A 24 1.27 -29.58 -6.24
N TYR A 25 0.98 -30.71 -6.90
CA TYR A 25 0.47 -31.91 -6.24
C TYR A 25 1.15 -33.21 -6.74
N CYS A 26 1.12 -34.27 -5.92
CA CYS A 26 1.83 -35.53 -6.21
C CYS A 26 0.98 -36.57 -6.96
N SER A 27 -0.34 -36.59 -6.78
CA SER A 27 -1.23 -37.63 -7.33
C SER A 27 -2.69 -37.17 -7.48
N LEU A 28 -3.50 -37.96 -8.21
CA LEU A 28 -4.94 -37.71 -8.36
C LEU A 28 -5.70 -37.70 -7.02
N VAL A 29 -5.21 -38.41 -6.00
CA VAL A 29 -5.78 -38.38 -4.65
C VAL A 29 -5.65 -36.98 -4.06
N CYS A 30 -4.48 -36.36 -4.21
CA CYS A 30 -4.26 -34.98 -3.79
C CYS A 30 -5.06 -33.98 -4.64
N PHE A 31 -5.22 -34.23 -5.94
CA PHE A 31 -6.06 -33.37 -6.78
C PHE A 31 -7.54 -33.37 -6.34
N LYS A 32 -8.10 -34.54 -6.00
CA LYS A 32 -9.49 -34.63 -5.53
C LYS A 32 -9.67 -33.88 -4.21
N LYS A 33 -8.82 -34.15 -3.21
CA LYS A 33 -8.82 -33.42 -1.93
C LYS A 33 -8.71 -31.91 -2.12
N HIS A 34 -7.85 -31.49 -3.06
CA HIS A 34 -7.66 -30.09 -3.38
C HIS A 34 -8.87 -29.43 -4.05
N LYS A 35 -9.63 -30.16 -4.89
CA LYS A 35 -10.80 -29.65 -5.62
C LYS A 35 -12.08 -29.64 -4.78
N GLU A 36 -12.12 -30.38 -3.66
CA GLU A 36 -13.24 -30.31 -2.70
C GLU A 36 -13.40 -28.90 -2.10
N ILE A 37 -12.33 -28.11 -2.09
CA ILE A 37 -12.35 -26.69 -1.72
C ILE A 37 -12.19 -25.88 -3.01
N PRO A 38 -13.07 -24.91 -3.30
CA PRO A 38 -12.90 -24.05 -4.47
C PRO A 38 -11.58 -23.28 -4.35
N CYS A 39 -10.63 -23.58 -5.23
CA CYS A 39 -9.33 -22.92 -5.28
C CYS A 39 -9.33 -21.80 -6.35
N ALA A 40 -8.86 -20.62 -5.95
CA ALA A 40 -8.65 -19.49 -6.84
C ALA A 40 -7.19 -19.43 -7.31
N LYS A 41 -6.93 -18.72 -8.43
CA LYS A 41 -5.57 -18.42 -8.88
C LYS A 41 -4.80 -17.73 -7.74
N PRO A 42 -3.63 -18.22 -7.33
CA PRO A 42 -2.78 -17.46 -6.43
C PRO A 42 -2.33 -16.22 -7.18
N VAL A 43 -2.74 -15.06 -6.69
CA VAL A 43 -1.99 -13.83 -6.92
C VAL A 43 -0.56 -14.11 -6.49
N SER A 44 0.38 -13.96 -7.43
CA SER A 44 1.80 -14.24 -7.22
C SER A 44 2.30 -13.40 -6.06
N SER A 45 2.35 -14.01 -4.87
CA SER A 45 2.99 -13.42 -3.69
C SER A 45 4.48 -13.66 -3.85
N GLU A 46 5.17 -12.65 -4.39
CA GLU A 46 6.60 -12.49 -4.25
C GLU A 46 6.81 -11.80 -2.90
N GLU A 47 7.29 -12.55 -1.90
CA GLU A 47 7.65 -12.01 -0.60
C GLU A 47 8.84 -11.05 -0.74
N LYS A 48 8.58 -9.73 -0.68
CA LYS A 48 9.27 -8.81 0.24
C LYS A 48 8.52 -7.47 0.34
N SER A 49 8.16 -7.11 1.57
CA SER A 49 7.44 -5.90 2.00
C SER A 49 5.92 -5.91 1.81
N THR A 50 5.21 -6.13 2.92
CA THR A 50 3.89 -5.58 3.27
C THR A 50 2.97 -5.14 2.13
N PRO A 51 1.89 -5.90 1.81
CA PRO A 51 0.82 -5.40 0.96
C PRO A 51 -0.16 -4.61 1.84
N VAL A 52 0.10 -3.31 1.92
CA VAL A 52 -0.97 -2.33 2.11
C VAL A 52 -1.93 -2.51 0.93
N PRO A 53 -3.26 -2.62 1.14
CA PRO A 53 -4.19 -2.84 0.03
C PRO A 53 -4.24 -1.58 -0.83
N GLU A 54 -3.42 -1.55 -1.89
CA GLU A 54 -3.51 -0.63 -3.02
C GLU A 54 -4.84 -0.86 -3.75
N SER A 55 -5.92 -0.40 -3.14
CA SER A 55 -7.04 0.20 -3.83
C SER A 55 -6.82 1.71 -3.75
N LEU A 56 -5.69 2.17 -4.28
CA LEU A 56 -5.56 3.58 -4.63
C LEU A 56 -6.50 3.75 -5.81
N VAL A 57 -7.68 4.31 -5.53
CA VAL A 57 -8.47 4.95 -6.55
C VAL A 57 -7.49 5.92 -7.23
N GLU A 58 -7.11 5.66 -8.48
CA GLU A 58 -6.36 6.63 -9.27
C GLU A 58 -7.27 7.85 -9.42
N ARG A 59 -7.24 8.73 -8.42
CA ARG A 59 -7.85 10.04 -8.47
C ARG A 59 -6.99 10.83 -9.44
N PRO A 60 -7.51 11.28 -10.59
CA PRO A 60 -6.78 12.20 -11.43
C PRO A 60 -6.41 13.42 -10.58
N LEU A 61 -5.12 13.68 -10.41
CA LEU A 61 -4.63 14.90 -9.77
C LEU A 61 -4.83 16.07 -10.73
N THR A 62 -6.07 16.39 -11.05
CA THR A 62 -6.43 17.59 -11.81
C THR A 62 -6.55 18.74 -10.83
N ALA A 63 -5.43 19.35 -10.49
CA ALA A 63 -5.44 20.66 -9.85
C ALA A 63 -5.99 21.69 -10.82
N GLU A 64 -6.95 22.50 -10.39
CA GLU A 64 -7.56 23.53 -11.23
C GLU A 64 -6.57 24.67 -11.54
N GLN A 65 -5.60 24.93 -10.67
CA GLN A 65 -4.53 25.90 -10.90
C GLN A 65 -3.13 25.31 -10.70
N PRO A 66 -2.12 25.75 -11.49
CA PRO A 66 -0.72 25.36 -11.30
C PRO A 66 -0.15 25.68 -9.92
N GLY A 67 -0.75 26.62 -9.19
CA GLY A 67 -0.33 27.02 -7.84
C GLY A 67 -0.81 26.10 -6.72
N ASP A 68 -1.77 25.22 -6.99
CA ASP A 68 -2.30 24.26 -6.00
C ASP A 68 -1.41 23.00 -5.91
N VAL A 69 -0.47 22.84 -6.84
CA VAL A 69 0.46 21.70 -6.88
C VAL A 69 1.82 22.13 -6.35
N LEU A 70 2.35 21.36 -5.40
CA LEU A 70 3.70 21.59 -4.88
C LEU A 70 4.76 21.33 -5.97
N GLN A 71 5.72 22.24 -6.06
CA GLN A 71 6.86 22.08 -6.97
C GLN A 71 7.85 21.05 -6.42
N LYS A 72 8.65 20.47 -7.31
CA LYS A 72 9.69 19.48 -6.94
C LYS A 72 10.60 19.96 -5.80
N LEU A 73 10.99 21.24 -5.83
CA LEU A 73 11.87 21.82 -4.82
C LEU A 73 11.19 21.90 -3.44
N GLN A 74 9.89 22.20 -3.39
CA GLN A 74 9.11 22.18 -2.14
C GLN A 74 8.97 20.75 -1.60
N LEU A 75 8.73 19.77 -2.47
CA LEU A 75 8.68 18.35 -2.10
C LEU A 75 10.03 17.85 -1.54
N GLU A 76 11.15 18.27 -2.13
CA GLU A 76 12.48 17.93 -1.66
C GLU A 76 12.79 18.54 -0.28
N ALA A 77 12.34 19.77 -0.04
CA ALA A 77 12.47 20.41 1.27
C ALA A 77 11.64 19.69 2.35
N ILE A 78 10.40 19.31 2.02
CA ILE A 78 9.55 18.48 2.90
C ILE A 78 10.25 17.15 3.21
N ALA A 79 10.79 16.48 2.19
CA ALA A 79 11.49 15.20 2.33
C ALA A 79 12.80 15.30 3.14
N SER A 80 13.43 16.48 3.14
CA SER A 80 14.67 16.74 3.89
C SER A 80 14.42 17.17 5.33
N SER A 81 13.19 17.58 5.67
CA SER A 81 12.84 18.00 7.03
C SER A 81 12.81 16.82 8.00
N SER A 82 13.74 16.82 8.95
CA SER A 82 13.81 15.78 9.99
C SER A 82 12.57 15.77 10.89
N GLU A 83 11.96 16.92 11.16
CA GLU A 83 10.77 17.05 12.00
C GLU A 83 9.53 16.42 11.35
N ILE A 84 9.39 16.58 10.02
CA ILE A 84 8.31 15.97 9.24
C ILE A 84 8.51 14.45 9.20
N ARG A 85 9.74 14.01 8.94
CA ARG A 85 10.08 12.58 8.92
C ARG A 85 9.90 11.90 10.28
N ASP A 86 10.16 12.62 11.37
CA ASP A 86 9.97 12.09 12.71
C ASP A 86 8.48 12.00 13.06
N ALA A 87 7.69 13.03 12.72
CA ALA A 87 6.23 12.97 12.85
C ALA A 87 5.63 11.79 12.09
N LEU A 88 6.12 11.52 10.87
CA LEU A 88 5.70 10.38 10.06
C LEU A 88 6.02 9.01 10.66
N LYS A 89 6.82 8.89 11.73
CA LYS A 89 7.01 7.60 12.44
C LYS A 89 5.80 7.23 13.30
N ASP A 90 4.93 8.18 13.59
CA ASP A 90 3.72 7.92 14.36
C ASP A 90 2.71 7.09 13.55
N GLY A 91 2.32 5.94 14.09
CA GLY A 91 1.44 5.01 13.39
C GLY A 91 0.00 5.51 13.26
N ASN A 92 -0.46 6.38 14.17
CA ASN A 92 -1.80 6.96 14.07
C ASN A 92 -1.86 8.00 12.95
N LEU A 93 -0.82 8.84 12.85
CA LEU A 93 -0.66 9.80 11.78
C LEU A 93 -0.58 9.12 10.41
N GLN A 94 0.23 8.06 10.27
CA GLN A 94 0.30 7.30 9.02
C GLN A 94 -1.07 6.73 8.63
N LYS A 95 -1.81 6.17 9.58
CA LYS A 95 -3.14 5.62 9.34
C LYS A 95 -4.11 6.69 8.88
N LEU A 96 -4.04 7.89 9.47
CA LEU A 96 -4.89 9.01 9.09
C LEU A 96 -4.58 9.49 7.66
N ILE A 97 -3.30 9.65 7.31
CA ILE A 97 -2.87 9.97 5.95
C ILE A 97 -3.38 8.92 4.96
N TYR A 98 -3.22 7.63 5.29
CA TYR A 98 -3.67 6.53 4.43
C TYR A 98 -5.19 6.52 4.24
N ASN A 99 -5.95 6.82 5.29
CA ASN A 99 -7.41 6.89 5.21
C ASN A 99 -7.86 8.04 4.30
N ILE A 100 -7.20 9.21 4.38
CA ILE A 100 -7.52 10.36 3.52
C ILE A 100 -7.21 10.02 2.05
N ASP A 101 -6.01 9.49 1.78
CA ASP A 101 -5.54 9.18 0.42
C ASP A 101 -6.40 8.09 -0.26
N GLY A 102 -6.79 7.07 0.49
CA GLY A 102 -7.64 5.98 0.00
C GLY A 102 -9.15 6.28 0.00
N SER A 103 -9.59 7.44 0.51
CA SER A 103 -11.03 7.72 0.66
C SER A 103 -11.66 8.18 -0.66
N PRO A 104 -12.88 7.67 -0.99
CA PRO A 104 -13.67 8.25 -2.07
C PRO A 104 -14.07 9.71 -1.76
N ASP A 105 -14.13 10.07 -0.47
CA ASP A 105 -14.49 11.41 0.03
C ASP A 105 -13.32 12.01 0.82
N ALA A 106 -12.21 12.30 0.12
CA ALA A 106 -10.98 12.77 0.72
C ALA A 106 -11.11 14.14 1.41
N GLU A 107 -11.97 15.03 0.90
CA GLU A 107 -12.20 16.36 1.50
C GLU A 107 -12.81 16.25 2.91
N ASN A 108 -13.84 15.42 3.09
CA ASN A 108 -14.46 15.22 4.40
C ASN A 108 -13.53 14.49 5.38
N GLU A 109 -12.76 13.50 4.90
CA GLU A 109 -11.77 12.83 5.76
C GLU A 109 -10.63 13.78 6.16
N LEU A 110 -10.23 14.68 5.26
CA LEU A 110 -9.28 15.74 5.57
C LEU A 110 -9.83 16.72 6.62
N ASP A 111 -11.07 17.17 6.49
CA ASP A 111 -11.71 18.08 7.46
C ASP A 111 -11.73 17.47 8.88
N LYS A 112 -12.11 16.19 8.98
CA LYS A 112 -12.05 15.44 10.25
C LYS A 112 -10.62 15.33 10.78
N ALA A 113 -9.66 15.04 9.90
CA ALA A 113 -8.26 14.91 10.26
C ALA A 113 -7.66 16.23 10.78
N MET A 114 -8.10 17.38 10.27
CA MET A 114 -7.68 18.70 10.76
C MET A 114 -8.11 18.98 12.21
N GLY A 115 -9.10 18.24 12.74
CA GLY A 115 -9.48 18.26 14.15
C GLY A 115 -8.55 17.45 15.07
N VAL A 116 -7.61 16.69 14.52
CA VAL A 116 -6.63 15.88 15.25
C VAL A 116 -5.33 16.67 15.38
N GLU A 117 -4.91 16.94 16.62
CA GLU A 117 -3.76 17.81 16.91
C GLU A 117 -2.45 17.30 16.30
N GLU A 118 -2.23 15.99 16.26
CA GLU A 118 -1.02 15.40 15.66
C GLU A 118 -0.96 15.66 14.14
N PHE A 119 -2.11 15.52 13.46
CA PHE A 119 -2.21 15.76 12.02
C PHE A 119 -2.14 17.24 11.69
N ARG A 120 -2.82 18.08 12.49
CA ARG A 120 -2.73 19.53 12.36
C ARG A 120 -1.29 20.02 12.49
N THR A 121 -0.60 19.59 13.54
CA THR A 121 0.82 19.95 13.76
C THR A 121 1.70 19.49 12.61
N PHE A 122 1.44 18.29 12.07
CA PHE A 122 2.14 17.77 10.90
C PHE A 122 1.92 18.63 9.65
N THR A 123 0.67 19.00 9.36
CA THR A 123 0.31 19.85 8.22
C THR A 123 0.95 21.24 8.32
N GLU A 124 0.98 21.86 9.50
CA GLU A 124 1.66 23.14 9.74
C GLU A 124 3.16 23.05 9.42
N LYS A 125 3.82 21.94 9.82
CA LYS A 125 5.23 21.70 9.50
C LYS A 125 5.47 21.54 8.00
N ILE A 126 4.58 20.84 7.29
CA ILE A 126 4.63 20.74 5.83
C ILE A 126 4.48 22.11 5.18
N LEU A 127 3.49 22.90 5.60
CA LEU A 127 3.26 24.25 5.07
C LEU A 127 4.47 25.16 5.32
N SER A 128 5.08 25.06 6.51
CA SER A 128 6.29 25.81 6.84
C SER A 128 7.48 25.41 5.94
N ALA A 129 7.71 24.12 5.72
CA ALA A 129 8.78 23.64 4.85
C ALA A 129 8.53 24.01 3.36
N ALA A 130 7.29 23.89 2.90
CA ALA A 130 6.91 24.22 1.52
C ALA A 130 7.04 25.73 1.23
N SER A 131 6.68 26.58 2.20
CA SER A 131 6.76 28.04 2.05
C SER A 131 8.17 28.59 2.19
N ALA A 132 9.00 28.03 3.07
CA ALA A 132 10.41 28.40 3.21
C ALA A 132 11.21 28.20 1.91
N SER A 133 10.76 27.23 1.09
CA SER A 133 11.38 26.89 -0.18
C SER A 133 11.01 27.82 -1.33
N SER A 134 9.92 28.57 -1.19
CA SER A 134 9.45 29.54 -2.19
C SER A 134 10.16 30.90 -2.09
N GLN A 135 11.01 31.09 -1.08
CA GLN A 135 11.77 32.33 -0.84
C GLN A 135 13.23 32.24 -1.31
N LEU A 136 13.63 31.11 -1.90
CA LEU A 136 14.95 30.87 -2.46
C LEU A 136 14.93 30.98 -3.99
#